data_AF-A0A7V0UDV3-F1
#
_entry.id   AF-A0A7V0UDV3-F1
#
_cell.length_a   1.000
_cell.length_b   1.000
_cell.length_c   1.000
_cell.angle_alpha   90.00
_cell.angle_beta   90.00
_cell.angle_gamma   90.00
#
_symmetry.space_group_name_H-M   'P 1'
#
loop_
_entity.id
_entity.type
_entity.pdbx_description
1 polymer ?
#
loop_
_entity_poly.entity_id
_entity_poly.type
_entity_poly.pdbx_seq_one_letter_code
_entity_poly.pdbx_strand_id
1 'polypeptide(L)'
;MIGSLMLMLLGAALAPTPCDQLTALKFSDATITSAEVIPEGPPPARGGRGGRGGAPAPPPANIPAHCRVRMTLTPSSDSLINMELWMPVQSWNGKFMGVGNGGFAGSIQGVTNEMPQALRLGYATAGTDTGHQEQGGAWAIGHPEKMIDFAYRSTHEMTVKAKQIIQAFYDRSPQYSYFKGCSTGGRMALMEAQRYPDDYDGIIAGSLANRHIHMWTAGIARSIDAIRRPEGNLSAEKASLVNQMVMNTCDTLKEGFLNNPRQCQVDFSKLLCPAGKDDATCLTAPQLKTVETFYGGVRNSKGELIFSGQALGNPIPATRGGNQGPGGTFDIVRIAYNDPNVDWRNFDLDRDMKILDEKIGYVDAVDPDLSRFKASGGKLLITHGWSDTGITPETTIWYYDAVLNKMGKNQSDWLRVFMVPGMGHCGGGPGVNTFDSIGALEQWVEKGVAPDQIMGRNNAGTLTRPLCPYPQYAEYKGTGDLKDAANWACTAPANAK
;
A
#
# COMPACT_ATOMS: atom_id res chain seq x y z
N MET A 1 52.94 33.15 -30.08
CA MET A 1 52.59 33.54 -28.70
C MET A 1 51.25 34.28 -28.75
N ILE A 2 50.15 33.56 -28.54
CA ILE A 2 48.84 34.15 -28.25
C ILE A 2 48.32 33.36 -27.06
N GLY A 3 48.34 33.98 -25.88
CA GLY A 3 47.91 33.36 -24.64
C GLY A 3 46.39 33.41 -24.54
N SER A 4 45.75 32.24 -24.49
CA SER A 4 44.35 32.13 -24.11
C SER A 4 44.23 32.32 -22.59
N LEU A 5 43.57 33.40 -22.18
CA LEU A 5 43.18 33.65 -20.81
C LEU A 5 42.01 32.72 -20.46
N MET A 6 42.28 31.68 -19.68
CA MET A 6 41.25 30.81 -19.10
C MET A 6 40.56 31.58 -17.97
N LEU A 7 39.31 31.99 -18.20
CA LEU A 7 38.48 32.59 -17.17
C LEU A 7 37.97 31.48 -16.24
N MET A 8 38.62 31.29 -15.09
CA MET A 8 38.09 30.44 -14.01
C MET A 8 36.87 31.13 -13.40
N LEU A 9 35.67 30.66 -13.74
CA LEU A 9 34.45 30.95 -12.99
C LEU A 9 34.55 30.20 -11.65
N LEU A 10 34.93 30.93 -10.60
CA LEU A 10 34.73 30.50 -9.22
C LEU A 10 33.21 30.41 -8.98
N GLY A 11 32.66 29.20 -9.05
CA GLY A 11 31.32 28.94 -8.53
C GLY A 11 31.32 29.25 -7.04
N ALA A 12 30.51 30.22 -6.62
CA ALA A 12 30.30 30.47 -5.19
C ALA A 12 29.73 29.19 -4.57
N ALA A 13 30.47 28.61 -3.63
CA ALA A 13 29.92 27.56 -2.77
C ALA A 13 28.75 28.19 -2.00
N LEU A 14 27.54 27.71 -2.25
CA LEU A 14 26.36 28.16 -1.51
C LEU A 14 26.48 27.61 -0.09
N ALA A 15 26.58 28.46 0.92
CA ALA A 15 26.55 27.98 2.28
C ALA A 15 25.19 27.28 2.58
N PRO A 16 25.15 26.26 3.46
CA PRO A 16 23.90 25.62 3.86
C PRO A 16 22.92 26.68 4.39
N THR A 17 21.68 26.66 3.89
CA THR A 17 20.65 27.62 4.27
C THR A 17 20.08 27.26 5.65
N PRO A 18 20.13 28.16 6.64
CA PRO A 18 19.48 27.94 7.94
C PRO A 18 17.99 27.61 7.79
N CYS A 19 17.45 26.78 8.69
CA CYS A 19 16.07 26.29 8.59
C CYS A 19 15.04 27.43 8.47
N ASP A 20 15.15 28.45 9.30
CA ASP A 20 14.27 29.63 9.32
C ASP A 20 14.34 30.47 8.03
N GLN A 21 15.47 30.41 7.32
CA GLN A 21 15.68 31.10 6.05
C GLN A 21 15.17 30.34 4.83
N LEU A 22 14.79 29.07 4.96
CA LEU A 22 14.24 28.29 3.83
C LEU A 22 12.94 28.91 3.28
N THR A 23 12.20 29.66 4.09
CA THR A 23 11.01 30.42 3.66
C THR A 23 11.30 31.44 2.54
N ALA A 24 12.56 31.84 2.37
CA ALA A 24 12.99 32.76 1.32
C ALA A 24 13.10 32.10 -0.07
N LEU A 25 13.18 30.76 -0.14
CA LEU A 25 13.25 30.04 -1.42
C LEU A 25 12.00 30.32 -2.26
N LYS A 26 12.21 30.48 -3.57
CA LYS A 26 11.14 30.81 -4.53
C LYS A 26 10.92 29.65 -5.48
N PHE A 27 9.65 29.28 -5.64
CA PHE A 27 9.17 28.30 -6.60
C PHE A 27 8.03 28.94 -7.40
N SER A 28 7.91 28.60 -8.68
CA SER A 28 6.88 29.16 -9.57
C SER A 28 5.46 28.67 -9.24
N ASP A 29 5.37 27.51 -8.59
CA ASP A 29 4.19 26.68 -8.43
C ASP A 29 4.04 26.19 -6.97
N ALA A 30 4.76 26.79 -6.03
CA ALA A 30 4.69 26.40 -4.63
C ALA A 30 5.20 27.49 -3.67
N THR A 31 4.75 27.43 -2.42
CA THR A 31 5.15 28.35 -1.36
C THR A 31 5.47 27.59 -0.09
N ILE A 32 6.66 27.81 0.48
CA ILE A 32 7.00 27.35 1.83
C ILE A 32 6.24 28.23 2.82
N THR A 33 5.28 27.63 3.53
CA THR A 33 4.41 28.33 4.47
C THR A 33 5.02 28.47 5.86
N SER A 34 5.89 27.53 6.26
CA SER A 34 6.71 27.64 7.46
C SER A 34 7.97 26.79 7.35
N ALA A 35 9.06 27.22 7.99
CA ALA A 35 10.24 26.42 8.22
C ALA A 35 10.78 26.70 9.63
N GLU A 36 10.81 25.68 10.48
CA GLU A 36 11.16 25.83 11.90
C GLU A 36 11.94 24.63 12.42
N VAL A 37 12.87 24.87 13.36
CA VAL A 37 13.57 23.79 14.05
C VAL A 37 12.69 23.26 15.17
N ILE A 38 12.32 21.99 15.08
CA ILE A 38 11.65 21.24 16.13
C ILE A 38 12.73 20.57 16.99
N PRO A 39 12.75 20.79 18.33
CA PRO A 39 13.69 20.12 19.20
C PRO A 39 13.42 18.62 19.26
N GLU A 40 14.42 17.84 19.70
CA GLU A 40 14.22 16.43 19.98
C GLU A 40 13.08 16.24 20.99
N GLY A 41 12.19 15.29 20.73
CA GLY A 41 11.03 15.07 21.58
C GLY A 41 10.14 13.95 21.08
N PRO A 42 8.98 13.75 21.73
CA PRO A 42 8.03 12.73 21.31
C PRO A 42 7.51 13.04 19.90
N PRO A 43 7.24 12.01 19.07
CA PRO A 43 6.64 12.22 17.76
C PRO A 43 5.21 12.76 17.88
N PRO A 44 4.68 13.39 16.81
CA PRO A 44 3.26 13.76 16.75
C PRO A 44 2.36 12.56 17.07
N ALA A 45 1.36 12.77 17.94
CA ALA A 45 0.46 11.72 18.35
C ALA A 45 -0.37 11.19 17.17
N ARG A 46 -0.48 9.87 17.03
CA ARG A 46 -1.52 9.26 16.19
C ARG A 46 -2.88 9.60 16.80
N GLY A 47 -3.71 10.38 16.10
CA GLY A 47 -5.10 10.58 16.49
C GLY A 47 -5.81 9.23 16.55
N GLY A 48 -6.15 8.74 17.74
CA GLY A 48 -6.70 7.41 17.92
C GLY A 48 -8.21 7.35 17.68
N ARG A 49 -8.65 6.57 16.69
CA ARG A 49 -9.89 5.78 16.88
C ARG A 49 -9.53 4.59 17.74
N GLY A 50 -9.87 4.68 19.03
CA GLY A 50 -9.53 3.67 20.03
C GLY A 50 -10.04 2.28 19.67
N GLY A 51 -9.13 1.36 19.39
CA GLY A 51 -9.38 -0.06 19.58
C GLY A 51 -9.53 -0.33 21.08
N ARG A 52 -10.70 -0.78 21.52
CA ARG A 52 -10.96 -1.17 22.90
C ARG A 52 -10.12 -2.42 23.23
N GLY A 53 -9.26 -2.35 24.25
CA GLY A 53 -8.85 -3.53 25.03
C GLY A 53 -7.37 -3.91 25.08
N GLY A 54 -6.43 -3.11 24.56
CA GLY A 54 -4.99 -3.38 24.71
C GLY A 54 -4.37 -2.69 25.92
N ALA A 55 -3.36 -3.33 26.54
CA ALA A 55 -2.48 -2.66 27.51
C ALA A 55 -1.85 -1.40 26.89
N PRO A 56 -1.53 -0.34 27.67
CA PRO A 56 -0.90 0.85 27.13
C PRO A 56 0.39 0.47 26.40
N ALA A 57 0.50 0.85 25.13
CA ALA A 57 1.76 0.72 24.43
C ALA A 57 2.82 1.59 25.14
N PRO A 58 4.08 1.16 25.22
CA PRO A 58 5.15 2.01 25.72
C PRO A 58 5.18 3.33 24.93
N PRO A 59 5.54 4.46 25.57
CA PRO A 59 5.60 5.73 24.89
C PRO A 59 6.53 5.62 23.68
N PRO A 60 6.13 6.17 22.51
CA PRO A 60 6.97 6.09 21.33
C PRO A 60 8.31 6.77 21.60
N ALA A 61 9.39 6.16 21.11
CA ALA A 61 10.73 6.74 21.23
C ALA A 61 10.76 8.17 20.65
N ASN A 62 11.60 9.03 21.20
CA ASN A 62 11.77 10.39 20.68
C ASN A 62 12.19 10.36 19.20
N ILE A 63 11.87 11.44 18.50
CA ILE A 63 12.40 11.76 17.18
C ILE A 63 13.46 12.86 17.34
N PRO A 64 14.57 12.81 16.58
CA PRO A 64 15.66 13.75 16.73
C PRO A 64 15.23 15.17 16.35
N ALA A 65 16.00 16.17 16.81
CA ALA A 65 15.80 17.55 16.39
C ALA A 65 15.89 17.66 14.85
N HIS A 66 14.97 18.40 14.24
CA HIS A 66 14.84 18.47 12.79
C HIS A 66 14.28 19.81 12.34
N CYS A 67 14.67 20.25 11.15
CA CYS A 67 13.99 21.31 10.43
C CYS A 67 12.68 20.75 9.85
N ARG A 68 11.55 21.33 10.24
CA ARG A 68 10.22 21.03 9.71
C ARG A 68 9.82 22.11 8.73
N VAL A 69 9.62 21.72 7.48
CA VAL A 69 9.15 22.59 6.40
C VAL A 69 7.72 22.19 6.03
N ARG A 70 6.82 23.17 6.01
CA ARG A 70 5.47 23.05 5.46
C ARG A 70 5.39 23.82 4.17
N MET A 71 4.72 23.24 3.18
CA MET A 71 4.65 23.81 1.85
C MET A 71 3.32 23.49 1.19
N THR A 72 2.83 24.46 0.41
CA THR A 72 1.66 24.31 -0.45
C THR A 72 2.12 24.36 -1.90
N LEU A 73 1.70 23.40 -2.70
CA LEU A 73 2.00 23.29 -4.13
C LEU A 73 0.71 23.46 -4.95
N THR A 74 0.80 24.25 -6.02
CA THR A 74 -0.28 24.61 -6.94
C THR A 74 0.18 24.41 -8.39
N PRO A 75 0.51 23.17 -8.81
CA PRO A 75 0.97 22.87 -10.17
C PRO A 75 -0.11 23.11 -11.25
N SER A 76 -1.37 23.26 -10.84
CA SER A 76 -2.48 23.73 -11.66
C SER A 76 -3.29 24.78 -10.89
N SER A 77 -4.17 25.50 -11.57
CA SER A 77 -5.08 26.47 -10.91
C SER A 77 -6.11 25.83 -9.97
N ASP A 78 -6.33 24.52 -10.08
CA ASP A 78 -7.32 23.75 -9.29
C ASP A 78 -6.64 22.85 -8.24
N SER A 79 -5.31 22.76 -8.27
CA SER A 79 -4.51 21.99 -7.32
C SER A 79 -4.28 22.74 -6.02
N LEU A 80 -4.39 22.00 -4.91
CA LEU A 80 -3.95 22.46 -3.59
C LEU A 80 -3.34 21.29 -2.84
N ILE A 81 -2.05 21.06 -3.07
CA ILE A 81 -1.31 19.97 -2.45
C ILE A 81 -0.58 20.53 -1.23
N ASN A 82 -0.79 19.95 -0.06
CA ASN A 82 0.04 20.27 1.11
C ASN A 82 1.07 19.16 1.32
N MET A 83 2.28 19.55 1.69
CA MET A 83 3.33 18.63 2.09
C MET A 83 4.05 19.09 3.36
N GLU A 84 4.63 18.11 4.04
CA GLU A 84 5.60 18.33 5.10
C GLU A 84 6.91 17.62 4.77
N LEU A 85 8.04 18.29 5.00
CA LEU A 85 9.39 17.76 4.90
C LEU A 85 10.10 17.93 6.24
N TRP A 86 10.66 16.85 6.77
CA TRP A 86 11.45 16.83 7.99
C TRP A 86 12.90 16.48 7.68
N MET A 87 13.84 17.32 8.10
CA MET A 87 15.28 17.17 7.82
C MET A 87 16.06 17.19 9.14
N PRO A 88 16.75 16.10 9.53
CA PRO A 88 17.56 16.08 10.75
C PRO A 88 18.55 17.25 10.80
N VAL A 89 18.57 18.04 11.88
CA VAL A 89 19.56 19.14 11.99
C VAL A 89 20.98 18.64 12.24
N GLN A 90 21.11 17.40 12.70
CA GLN A 90 22.36 16.68 12.90
C GLN A 90 22.19 15.24 12.42
N SER A 91 23.30 14.57 12.12
CA SER A 91 23.33 13.13 11.81
C SER A 91 22.45 12.71 10.62
N TRP A 92 22.25 13.61 9.64
CA TRP A 92 21.63 13.22 8.38
C TRP A 92 22.51 12.19 7.65
N ASN A 93 21.91 11.05 7.32
CA ASN A 93 22.59 9.91 6.71
C ASN A 93 22.85 10.07 5.19
N GLY A 94 22.51 11.24 4.62
CA GLY A 94 22.65 11.51 3.19
C GLY A 94 21.50 10.99 2.33
N LYS A 95 20.42 10.46 2.91
CA LYS A 95 19.32 9.81 2.19
C LYS A 95 18.00 10.55 2.36
N PHE A 96 17.13 10.42 1.36
CA PHE A 96 15.76 10.93 1.38
C PHE A 96 14.74 9.77 1.42
N MET A 97 13.66 9.92 2.18
CA MET A 97 12.53 8.98 2.18
C MET A 97 11.18 9.69 2.00
N GLY A 98 10.57 9.50 0.83
CA GLY A 98 9.15 9.82 0.62
C GLY A 98 8.26 8.75 1.25
N VAL A 99 7.11 9.15 1.82
CA VAL A 99 6.15 8.21 2.41
C VAL A 99 4.75 8.34 1.81
N GLY A 100 4.07 7.21 1.70
CA GLY A 100 2.70 7.13 1.18
C GLY A 100 1.59 7.34 2.22
N ASN A 101 0.34 7.32 1.77
CA ASN A 101 -0.87 7.44 2.59
C ASN A 101 -1.77 6.20 2.52
N GLY A 102 -2.89 6.18 3.26
CA GLY A 102 -3.97 5.19 3.13
C GLY A 102 -5.28 5.81 2.66
N GLY A 103 -6.19 4.97 2.12
CA GLY A 103 -7.54 5.38 1.70
C GLY A 103 -7.55 6.36 0.51
N PHE A 104 -8.53 7.28 0.49
CA PHE A 104 -8.60 8.41 -0.44
C PHE A 104 -7.99 9.67 0.21
N ALA A 105 -6.76 9.62 0.72
CA ALA A 105 -6.16 10.72 1.49
C ALA A 105 -6.25 12.08 0.76
N GLY A 106 -6.37 13.28 1.35
CA GLY A 106 -7.17 13.71 2.50
C GLY A 106 -6.39 14.36 3.63
N SER A 107 -5.15 13.92 3.85
CA SER A 107 -4.29 14.34 4.97
C SER A 107 -2.87 13.76 4.83
N ILE A 108 -1.89 14.39 5.47
CA ILE A 108 -0.51 13.91 5.51
C ILE A 108 -0.38 12.84 6.62
N GLN A 109 -0.73 11.58 6.33
CA GLN A 109 -0.74 10.52 7.35
C GLN A 109 0.67 10.14 7.82
N GLY A 110 1.68 10.36 6.96
CA GLY A 110 3.09 10.11 7.22
C GLY A 110 3.61 10.71 8.53
N VAL A 111 3.12 11.89 8.93
CA VAL A 111 3.58 12.62 10.13
C VAL A 111 3.35 11.87 11.44
N THR A 112 2.39 10.93 11.47
CA THR A 112 2.12 10.08 12.64
C THR A 112 2.52 8.62 12.43
N ASN A 113 3.00 8.28 11.24
CA ASN A 113 3.28 6.91 10.81
C ASN A 113 4.76 6.70 10.48
N GLU A 114 5.13 6.80 9.20
CA GLU A 114 6.45 6.39 8.70
C GLU A 114 7.52 7.48 8.89
N MET A 115 7.16 8.78 8.83
CA MET A 115 8.13 9.87 8.94
C MET A 115 8.89 9.87 10.29
N PRO A 116 8.25 9.62 11.45
CA PRO A 116 8.98 9.46 12.71
C PRO A 116 10.07 8.39 12.66
N GLN A 117 9.79 7.24 12.02
CA GLN A 117 10.77 6.16 11.92
C GLN A 117 11.89 6.48 10.94
N ALA A 118 11.56 7.06 9.78
CA ALA A 118 12.55 7.52 8.81
C ALA A 118 13.53 8.53 9.45
N LEU A 119 12.99 9.48 10.22
CA LEU A 119 13.80 10.49 10.89
C LEU A 119 14.73 9.89 11.96
N ARG A 120 14.28 8.89 12.73
CA ARG A 120 15.15 8.14 13.67
C ARG A 120 16.27 7.37 12.97
N LEU A 121 16.04 6.92 11.74
CA LEU A 121 17.05 6.26 10.90
C LEU A 121 17.98 7.27 10.19
N GLY A 122 17.80 8.58 10.44
CA GLY A 122 18.65 9.64 9.91
C GLY A 122 18.27 10.15 8.53
N TYR A 123 17.10 9.79 8.01
CA TYR A 123 16.61 10.26 6.71
C TYR A 123 16.06 11.68 6.79
N ALA A 124 16.24 12.47 5.73
CA ALA A 124 15.27 13.52 5.41
C ALA A 124 14.00 12.85 4.87
N THR A 125 12.80 13.24 5.31
CA THR A 125 11.56 12.53 4.95
C THR A 125 10.41 13.47 4.64
N ALA A 126 9.56 13.12 3.68
CA ALA A 126 8.42 13.93 3.28
C ALA A 126 7.14 13.12 3.08
N GLY A 127 5.99 13.76 3.33
CA GLY A 127 4.66 13.26 3.02
C GLY A 127 3.75 14.37 2.49
N THR A 128 2.69 13.98 1.77
CA THR A 128 1.69 14.90 1.18
C THR A 128 0.26 14.49 1.55
N ASP A 129 -0.70 15.43 1.51
CA ASP A 129 -2.14 15.16 1.66
C ASP A 129 -2.83 14.74 0.37
N THR A 130 -2.05 14.62 -0.71
CA THR A 130 -2.49 14.19 -2.03
C THR A 130 -3.55 15.10 -2.69
N GLY A 131 -3.56 16.40 -2.34
CA GLY A 131 -4.25 17.44 -3.11
C GLY A 131 -5.62 17.88 -2.57
N HIS A 132 -6.03 17.36 -1.41
CA HIS A 132 -7.36 17.65 -0.85
C HIS A 132 -7.47 17.38 0.65
N GLN A 133 -8.49 17.99 1.27
CA GLN A 133 -8.83 17.87 2.70
C GLN A 133 -10.35 17.82 2.95
N GLU A 134 -11.15 17.97 1.89
CA GLU A 134 -12.60 17.99 1.91
C GLU A 134 -13.15 16.57 2.18
N GLN A 135 -14.40 16.50 2.68
CA GLN A 135 -15.04 15.24 3.06
C GLN A 135 -15.79 14.60 1.89
N GLY A 136 -15.86 13.27 1.86
CA GLY A 136 -16.61 12.52 0.84
C GLY A 136 -16.07 12.75 -0.57
N GLY A 137 -16.93 12.69 -1.59
CA GLY A 137 -16.56 12.91 -3.00
C GLY A 137 -16.40 14.37 -3.41
N ALA A 138 -16.72 15.31 -2.52
CA ALA A 138 -16.79 16.74 -2.84
C ALA A 138 -15.44 17.31 -3.31
N TRP A 139 -14.32 16.68 -2.92
CA TRP A 139 -12.99 17.14 -3.32
C TRP A 139 -12.68 16.93 -4.82
N ALA A 140 -13.35 16.00 -5.52
CA ALA A 140 -13.02 15.66 -6.92
C ALA A 140 -14.16 15.90 -7.91
N ILE A 141 -15.42 16.02 -7.46
CA ILE A 141 -16.53 16.38 -8.35
C ILE A 141 -16.35 17.83 -8.80
N GLY A 142 -16.22 18.05 -10.11
CA GLY A 142 -15.90 19.33 -10.72
C GLY A 142 -14.42 19.70 -10.71
N HIS A 143 -13.57 18.84 -10.12
CA HIS A 143 -12.16 19.11 -9.82
C HIS A 143 -11.24 18.00 -10.36
N PRO A 144 -11.12 17.83 -11.70
CA PRO A 144 -10.34 16.75 -12.31
C PRO A 144 -8.85 16.82 -11.95
N GLU A 145 -8.31 18.03 -11.73
CA GLU A 145 -6.92 18.22 -11.35
C GLU A 145 -6.61 17.67 -9.95
N LYS A 146 -7.57 17.76 -9.01
CA LYS A 146 -7.42 17.13 -7.70
C LYS A 146 -7.39 15.60 -7.80
N MET A 147 -8.17 15.01 -8.72
CA MET A 147 -8.09 13.57 -8.98
C MET A 147 -6.72 13.17 -9.56
N ILE A 148 -6.13 14.02 -10.41
CA ILE A 148 -4.74 13.88 -10.90
C ILE A 148 -3.72 14.00 -9.75
N ASP A 149 -3.92 14.94 -8.83
CA ASP A 149 -3.08 15.10 -7.63
C ASP A 149 -3.10 13.84 -6.78
N PHE A 150 -4.29 13.28 -6.52
CA PHE A 150 -4.45 12.01 -5.82
C PHE A 150 -3.82 10.84 -6.59
N ALA A 151 -4.00 10.79 -7.91
CA ALA A 151 -3.54 9.69 -8.73
C ALA A 151 -2.00 9.60 -8.74
N TYR A 152 -1.30 10.68 -9.06
CA TYR A 152 0.16 10.62 -9.24
C TYR A 152 0.91 11.93 -9.00
N ARG A 153 0.29 13.09 -9.24
CA ARG A 153 1.05 14.36 -9.29
C ARG A 153 1.55 14.81 -7.93
N SER A 154 0.76 14.65 -6.88
CA SER A 154 1.15 15.13 -5.54
C SER A 154 2.41 14.48 -4.99
N THR A 155 2.60 13.18 -5.25
CA THR A 155 3.76 12.43 -4.75
C THR A 155 5.02 12.87 -5.48
N HIS A 156 4.95 12.98 -6.81
CA HIS A 156 6.03 13.51 -7.63
C HIS A 156 6.42 14.94 -7.24
N GLU A 157 5.46 15.86 -7.18
CA GLU A 157 5.73 17.27 -6.85
C GLU A 157 6.35 17.41 -5.46
N MET A 158 5.82 16.69 -4.47
CA MET A 158 6.42 16.62 -3.13
C MET A 158 7.89 16.14 -3.19
N THR A 159 8.17 15.11 -3.98
CA THR A 159 9.51 14.53 -4.14
C THR A 159 10.49 15.53 -4.74
N VAL A 160 10.10 16.18 -5.83
CA VAL A 160 10.93 17.18 -6.53
C VAL A 160 11.24 18.36 -5.62
N LYS A 161 10.22 18.96 -4.97
CA LYS A 161 10.46 20.11 -4.06
C LYS A 161 11.25 19.70 -2.82
N ALA A 162 11.01 18.50 -2.28
CA ALA A 162 11.77 18.00 -1.15
C ALA A 162 13.27 17.91 -1.49
N LYS A 163 13.63 17.32 -2.63
CA LYS A 163 15.04 17.22 -3.06
C LYS A 163 15.69 18.60 -3.25
N GLN A 164 14.96 19.57 -3.80
CA GLN A 164 15.45 20.96 -3.95
C GLN A 164 15.70 21.63 -2.59
N ILE A 165 14.80 21.45 -1.62
CA ILE A 165 14.93 22.03 -0.28
C ILE A 165 16.06 21.32 0.50
N ILE A 166 16.20 20.00 0.38
CA ILE A 166 17.29 19.24 0.98
C ILE A 166 18.65 19.74 0.47
N GLN A 167 18.78 19.95 -0.85
CA GLN A 167 20.00 20.53 -1.44
C GLN A 167 20.30 21.92 -0.84
N ALA A 168 19.29 22.78 -0.66
CA ALA A 168 19.50 24.11 -0.07
C ALA A 168 19.87 24.06 1.41
N PHE A 169 19.27 23.14 2.18
CA PHE A 169 19.48 23.02 3.63
C PHE A 169 20.84 22.41 3.98
N TYR A 170 21.27 21.37 3.25
CA TYR A 170 22.52 20.66 3.54
C TYR A 170 23.70 21.01 2.62
N ASP A 171 23.49 21.88 1.64
CA ASP A 171 24.43 22.16 0.54
C ASP A 171 24.85 20.89 -0.25
N ARG A 172 23.98 19.87 -0.25
CA ARG A 172 24.17 18.64 -1.04
C ARG A 172 22.85 17.90 -1.24
N SER A 173 22.73 17.25 -2.38
CA SER A 173 21.55 16.46 -2.73
C SER A 173 21.59 15.12 -2.01
N PRO A 174 20.43 14.43 -1.82
CA PRO A 174 20.44 13.06 -1.35
C PRO A 174 21.33 12.18 -2.23
N GLN A 175 22.16 11.35 -1.61
CA GLN A 175 22.94 10.32 -2.30
C GLN A 175 22.02 9.20 -2.82
N TYR A 176 21.00 8.85 -2.04
CA TYR A 176 19.96 7.89 -2.39
C TYR A 176 18.59 8.40 -1.94
N SER A 177 17.56 8.06 -2.71
CA SER A 177 16.17 8.38 -2.46
C SER A 177 15.34 7.10 -2.40
N TYR A 178 14.57 6.95 -1.34
CA TYR A 178 13.70 5.81 -1.11
C TYR A 178 12.24 6.23 -1.01
N PHE A 179 11.31 5.39 -1.47
CA PHE A 179 9.89 5.54 -1.19
C PHE A 179 9.37 4.36 -0.39
N LYS A 180 8.55 4.62 0.63
CA LYS A 180 7.88 3.57 1.39
C LYS A 180 6.40 3.90 1.56
N GLY A 181 5.55 3.00 1.11
CA GLY A 181 4.11 3.12 1.28
C GLY A 181 3.42 1.77 1.36
N CYS A 182 2.28 1.73 2.04
CA CYS A 182 1.42 0.55 2.10
C CYS A 182 -0.04 0.92 1.82
N SER A 183 -0.85 -0.01 1.30
CA SER A 183 -2.23 0.26 0.89
C SER A 183 -2.28 1.23 -0.29
N THR A 184 -3.00 2.36 -0.19
CA THR A 184 -2.89 3.47 -1.15
C THR A 184 -1.44 3.92 -1.33
N GLY A 185 -0.60 3.84 -0.30
CA GLY A 185 0.83 4.12 -0.38
C GLY A 185 1.57 3.09 -1.22
N GLY A 186 1.12 1.83 -1.25
CA GLY A 186 1.64 0.82 -2.17
C GLY A 186 1.26 1.13 -3.63
N ARG A 187 0.07 1.68 -3.87
CA ARG A 187 -0.33 2.21 -5.18
C ARG A 187 0.51 3.42 -5.59
N MET A 188 0.71 4.38 -4.67
CA MET A 188 1.59 5.54 -4.89
C MET A 188 3.01 5.08 -5.22
N ALA A 189 3.56 4.12 -4.48
CA ALA A 189 4.87 3.52 -4.73
C ALA A 189 4.99 2.96 -6.15
N LEU A 190 3.97 2.23 -6.63
CA LEU A 190 3.96 1.74 -8.00
C LEU A 190 3.77 2.85 -9.03
N MET A 191 2.98 3.88 -8.74
CA MET A 191 2.86 5.05 -9.64
C MET A 191 4.18 5.76 -9.83
N GLU A 192 4.98 5.93 -8.77
CA GLU A 192 6.33 6.50 -8.88
C GLU A 192 7.20 5.64 -9.79
N ALA A 193 7.22 4.30 -9.59
CA ALA A 193 7.98 3.39 -10.46
C ALA A 193 7.53 3.45 -11.93
N GLN A 194 6.22 3.51 -12.20
CA GLN A 194 5.66 3.50 -13.55
C GLN A 194 5.89 4.84 -14.26
N ARG A 195 5.60 5.94 -13.57
CA ARG A 195 5.44 7.28 -14.17
C ARG A 195 6.67 8.17 -13.98
N TYR A 196 7.33 8.07 -12.83
CA TYR A 196 8.46 8.92 -12.40
C TYR A 196 9.67 8.06 -11.98
N PRO A 197 10.26 7.30 -12.91
CA PRO A 197 11.28 6.29 -12.62
C PRO A 197 12.59 6.84 -12.04
N ASP A 198 12.78 8.16 -12.07
CA ASP A 198 13.98 8.86 -11.57
C ASP A 198 13.76 9.49 -10.18
N ASP A 199 12.55 9.38 -9.62
CA ASP A 199 12.22 9.96 -8.32
C ASP A 199 12.86 9.16 -7.16
N TYR A 200 13.08 7.86 -7.33
CA TYR A 200 13.58 6.98 -6.27
C TYR A 200 14.51 5.88 -6.80
N ASP A 201 15.59 5.62 -6.07
CA ASP A 201 16.53 4.51 -6.32
C ASP A 201 15.99 3.18 -5.77
N GLY A 202 15.18 3.25 -4.71
CA GLY A 202 14.56 2.09 -4.07
C GLY A 202 13.13 2.36 -3.63
N ILE A 203 12.22 1.43 -3.92
CA ILE A 203 10.80 1.55 -3.58
C ILE A 203 10.33 0.32 -2.79
N ILE A 204 9.66 0.57 -1.65
CA ILE A 204 8.92 -0.43 -0.88
C ILE A 204 7.43 -0.20 -1.10
N ALA A 205 6.76 -1.18 -1.71
CA ALA A 205 5.33 -1.15 -1.99
C ALA A 205 4.60 -2.24 -1.20
N GLY A 206 3.90 -1.85 -0.13
CA GLY A 206 3.15 -2.76 0.75
C GLY A 206 1.67 -2.88 0.38
N SER A 207 1.07 -4.06 0.53
CA SER A 207 -0.36 -4.36 0.36
C SER A 207 -1.02 -3.57 -0.78
N LEU A 208 -0.72 -3.93 -2.02
CA LEU A 208 -0.97 -3.10 -3.19
C LEU A 208 -2.45 -2.77 -3.42
N ALA A 209 -2.83 -1.51 -3.22
CA ALA A 209 -4.08 -0.92 -3.72
C ALA A 209 -3.97 -0.50 -5.21
N ASN A 210 -3.19 -1.23 -6.01
CA ASN A 210 -2.81 -0.84 -7.36
C ASN A 210 -4.01 -0.81 -8.33
N ARG A 211 -5.00 -1.68 -8.11
CA ARG A 211 -6.31 -1.68 -8.78
C ARG A 211 -7.35 -0.93 -7.93
N HIS A 212 -7.06 0.32 -7.56
CA HIS A 212 -7.82 1.12 -6.62
C HIS A 212 -9.30 1.28 -7.04
N ILE A 213 -9.54 1.73 -8.27
CA ILE A 213 -10.87 1.96 -8.81
C ILE A 213 -11.64 0.63 -8.87
N HIS A 214 -11.03 -0.41 -9.43
CA HIS A 214 -11.65 -1.74 -9.50
C HIS A 214 -11.97 -2.33 -8.13
N MET A 215 -11.09 -2.16 -7.14
CA MET A 215 -11.27 -2.62 -5.76
C MET A 215 -12.51 -2.01 -5.13
N TRP A 216 -12.63 -0.68 -5.21
CA TRP A 216 -13.77 0.03 -4.63
C TRP A 216 -15.06 -0.26 -5.39
N THR A 217 -15.02 -0.34 -6.72
CA THR A 217 -16.18 -0.72 -7.55
C THR A 217 -16.68 -2.12 -7.20
N ALA A 218 -15.78 -3.08 -7.00
CA ALA A 218 -16.14 -4.42 -6.52
C ALA A 218 -16.72 -4.39 -5.09
N GLY A 219 -16.23 -3.50 -4.23
CA GLY A 219 -16.82 -3.23 -2.92
C GLY A 219 -18.27 -2.73 -3.02
N ILE A 220 -18.51 -1.71 -3.85
CA ILE A 220 -19.84 -1.15 -4.13
C ILE A 220 -20.78 -2.24 -4.66
N ALA A 221 -20.33 -3.02 -5.65
CA ALA A 221 -21.11 -4.11 -6.23
C ALA A 221 -21.53 -5.14 -5.17
N ARG A 222 -20.61 -5.57 -4.30
CA ARG A 222 -20.93 -6.50 -3.19
C ARG A 222 -21.90 -5.89 -2.18
N SER A 223 -21.72 -4.62 -1.82
CA SER A 223 -22.62 -3.94 -0.89
C SER A 223 -24.04 -3.85 -1.46
N ILE A 224 -24.18 -3.48 -2.73
CA ILE A 224 -25.49 -3.37 -3.39
C ILE A 224 -26.12 -4.75 -3.60
N ASP A 225 -25.34 -5.76 -3.95
CA ASP A 225 -25.83 -7.13 -4.09
C ASP A 225 -26.39 -7.68 -2.78
N ALA A 226 -25.69 -7.48 -1.66
CA ALA A 226 -26.16 -7.87 -0.33
C ALA A 226 -27.50 -7.21 0.09
N ILE A 227 -27.79 -6.02 -0.45
CA ILE A 227 -29.06 -5.31 -0.24
C ILE A 227 -30.15 -5.89 -1.15
N ARG A 228 -29.84 -6.11 -2.43
CA ARG A 228 -30.79 -6.62 -3.43
C ARG A 228 -31.14 -8.09 -3.24
N ARG A 229 -30.26 -8.87 -2.60
CA ARG A 229 -30.35 -10.33 -2.40
C ARG A 229 -30.16 -10.72 -0.93
N PRO A 230 -31.06 -10.29 -0.03
CA PRO A 230 -30.91 -10.55 1.41
C PRO A 230 -30.92 -12.03 1.79
N GLU A 231 -31.44 -12.92 0.93
CA GLU A 231 -31.40 -14.37 1.08
C GLU A 231 -29.98 -14.95 1.03
N GLY A 232 -29.01 -14.22 0.47
CA GLY A 232 -27.59 -14.58 0.48
C GLY A 232 -26.89 -14.29 1.79
N ASN A 233 -27.56 -13.69 2.78
CA ASN A 233 -26.93 -13.31 4.03
C ASN A 233 -26.51 -14.51 4.90
N LEU A 234 -25.34 -14.39 5.51
CA LEU A 234 -24.74 -15.39 6.39
C LEU A 234 -24.93 -14.99 7.85
N SER A 235 -25.56 -15.87 8.63
CA SER A 235 -25.53 -15.77 10.09
C SER A 235 -24.11 -15.97 10.63
N ALA A 236 -23.89 -15.65 11.90
CA ALA A 236 -22.60 -15.86 12.55
C ALA A 236 -22.20 -17.35 12.56
N GLU A 237 -23.17 -18.24 12.76
CA GLU A 237 -22.98 -19.69 12.78
C GLU A 237 -22.58 -20.21 11.40
N LYS A 238 -23.24 -19.74 10.34
CA LYS A 238 -22.92 -20.13 8.96
C LYS A 238 -21.58 -19.58 8.47
N ALA A 239 -21.26 -18.34 8.82
CA ALA A 239 -19.93 -17.78 8.57
C ALA A 239 -18.85 -18.59 9.32
N SER A 240 -19.11 -18.96 10.58
CA SER A 240 -18.22 -19.82 11.37
C SER A 240 -18.05 -21.21 10.73
N LEU A 241 -19.12 -21.84 10.24
CA LEU A 241 -19.07 -23.11 9.53
C LEU A 241 -18.13 -23.06 8.31
N VAL A 242 -18.23 -21.99 7.50
CA VAL A 242 -17.35 -21.78 6.34
C VAL A 242 -15.90 -21.62 6.77
N ASN A 243 -15.65 -20.76 7.78
CA ASN A 243 -14.30 -20.50 8.28
C ASN A 243 -13.66 -21.77 8.87
N GLN A 244 -14.44 -22.58 9.60
CA GLN A 244 -14.00 -23.87 10.11
C GLN A 244 -13.68 -24.86 8.99
N MET A 245 -14.51 -24.93 7.94
CA MET A 245 -14.22 -25.77 6.78
C MET A 245 -12.87 -25.40 6.14
N VAL A 246 -12.61 -24.11 5.95
CA VAL A 246 -11.33 -23.62 5.41
C VAL A 246 -10.17 -24.02 6.32
N MET A 247 -10.24 -23.71 7.61
CA MET A 247 -9.14 -24.00 8.54
C MET A 247 -8.91 -25.51 8.74
N ASN A 248 -9.97 -26.32 8.80
CA ASN A 248 -9.85 -27.77 8.91
C ASN A 248 -9.21 -28.39 7.67
N THR A 249 -9.48 -27.84 6.49
CA THR A 249 -8.94 -28.33 5.21
C THR A 249 -7.50 -27.83 4.98
N CYS A 250 -7.22 -26.56 5.28
CA CYS A 250 -6.01 -25.88 4.84
C CYS A 250 -4.93 -25.71 5.92
N ASP A 251 -5.31 -25.53 7.19
CA ASP A 251 -4.34 -25.33 8.27
C ASP A 251 -3.86 -26.67 8.82
N THR A 252 -2.93 -27.29 8.08
CA THR A 252 -2.34 -28.60 8.42
C THR A 252 -1.38 -28.52 9.59
N LEU A 253 -0.78 -27.35 9.85
CA LEU A 253 0.16 -27.11 10.95
C LEU A 253 -0.52 -26.64 12.24
N LYS A 254 -1.83 -26.32 12.19
CA LYS A 254 -2.63 -25.85 13.32
C LYS A 254 -2.10 -24.56 13.94
N GLU A 255 -1.61 -23.66 13.09
CA GLU A 255 -1.09 -22.36 13.51
C GLU A 255 -2.18 -21.29 13.69
N GLY A 256 -3.40 -21.56 13.20
CA GLY A 256 -4.51 -20.61 13.21
C GLY A 256 -4.47 -19.60 12.05
N PHE A 257 -3.54 -19.76 11.11
CA PHE A 257 -3.46 -19.02 9.85
C PHE A 257 -2.78 -19.87 8.78
N LEU A 258 -2.85 -19.44 7.52
CA LEU A 258 -2.23 -20.15 6.40
C LEU A 258 -0.92 -19.49 5.98
N ASN A 259 0.16 -20.27 5.90
CA ASN A 259 1.46 -19.77 5.43
C ASN A 259 1.48 -19.48 3.92
N ASN A 260 0.71 -20.25 3.15
CA ASN A 260 0.51 -20.05 1.71
C ASN A 260 -0.89 -20.54 1.31
N PRO A 261 -1.90 -19.67 1.31
CA PRO A 261 -3.28 -20.00 0.94
C PRO A 261 -3.44 -20.67 -0.43
N ARG A 262 -2.54 -20.38 -1.39
CA ARG A 262 -2.62 -20.89 -2.77
C ARG A 262 -2.29 -22.37 -2.90
N GLN A 263 -1.76 -23.00 -1.85
CA GLN A 263 -1.54 -24.45 -1.81
C GLN A 263 -2.78 -25.23 -1.38
N CYS A 264 -3.85 -24.55 -0.97
CA CYS A 264 -5.08 -25.18 -0.54
C CYS A 264 -6.19 -25.00 -1.59
N GLN A 265 -7.08 -26.00 -1.67
CA GLN A 265 -8.34 -25.90 -2.38
C GLN A 265 -9.46 -26.35 -1.45
N VAL A 266 -10.56 -25.59 -1.44
CA VAL A 266 -11.75 -25.89 -0.65
C VAL A 266 -12.94 -26.00 -1.59
N ASP A 267 -13.63 -27.12 -1.55
CA ASP A 267 -14.86 -27.35 -2.29
C ASP A 267 -16.07 -26.96 -1.43
N PHE A 268 -16.47 -25.69 -1.51
CA PHE A 268 -17.60 -25.15 -0.74
C PHE A 268 -18.95 -25.77 -1.11
N SER A 269 -19.08 -26.45 -2.26
CA SER A 269 -20.33 -27.11 -2.66
C SER A 269 -20.78 -28.17 -1.66
N LYS A 270 -19.84 -28.73 -0.89
CA LYS A 270 -20.12 -29.68 0.21
C LYS A 270 -20.91 -29.07 1.37
N LEU A 271 -21.02 -27.74 1.44
CA LEU A 271 -21.84 -27.07 2.44
C LEU A 271 -23.28 -26.85 1.96
N LEU A 272 -23.65 -27.20 0.73
CA LEU A 272 -24.99 -26.97 0.20
C LEU A 272 -26.06 -27.73 1.02
N CYS A 273 -27.13 -27.04 1.39
CA CYS A 273 -28.23 -27.65 2.12
C CYS A 273 -28.96 -28.71 1.29
N PRO A 274 -29.31 -29.86 1.88
CA PRO A 274 -30.32 -30.76 1.35
C PRO A 274 -31.65 -30.03 1.10
N ALA A 275 -32.45 -30.54 0.16
CA ALA A 275 -33.75 -29.96 -0.15
C ALA A 275 -34.64 -29.82 1.10
N GLY A 276 -35.20 -28.63 1.31
CA GLY A 276 -36.07 -28.32 2.45
C GLY A 276 -35.36 -28.10 3.78
N LYS A 277 -34.02 -28.12 3.82
CA LYS A 277 -33.22 -27.82 5.03
C LYS A 277 -32.62 -26.43 4.94
N ASP A 278 -32.68 -25.68 6.03
CA ASP A 278 -32.00 -24.40 6.20
C ASP A 278 -31.71 -24.18 7.70
N ASP A 279 -30.61 -24.75 8.19
CA ASP A 279 -30.15 -24.57 9.57
C ASP A 279 -28.66 -24.19 9.60
N ALA A 280 -28.07 -24.06 10.80
CA ALA A 280 -26.69 -23.63 10.99
C ALA A 280 -25.62 -24.60 10.44
N THR A 281 -26.01 -25.79 9.94
CA THR A 281 -25.09 -26.84 9.49
C THR A 281 -24.85 -26.87 7.98
N CYS A 282 -25.52 -26.01 7.21
CA CYS A 282 -25.38 -25.93 5.76
C CYS A 282 -25.68 -24.52 5.23
N LEU A 283 -25.47 -24.32 3.93
CA LEU A 283 -25.71 -23.07 3.20
C LEU A 283 -26.79 -23.29 2.13
N THR A 284 -27.75 -22.37 2.05
CA THR A 284 -28.66 -22.32 0.90
C THR A 284 -27.88 -21.94 -0.37
N ALA A 285 -28.45 -22.17 -1.57
CA ALA A 285 -27.77 -21.80 -2.81
C ALA A 285 -27.37 -20.31 -2.88
N PRO A 286 -28.19 -19.33 -2.45
CA PRO A 286 -27.78 -17.94 -2.38
C PRO A 286 -26.64 -17.68 -1.38
N GLN A 287 -26.64 -18.35 -0.23
CA GLN A 287 -25.55 -18.23 0.77
C GLN A 287 -24.24 -18.83 0.26
N LEU A 288 -24.31 -19.97 -0.44
CA LEU A 288 -23.15 -20.55 -1.11
C LEU A 288 -22.60 -19.58 -2.16
N LYS A 289 -23.46 -18.90 -2.92
CA LYS A 289 -23.03 -17.87 -3.87
C LYS A 289 -22.31 -16.69 -3.20
N THR A 290 -22.73 -16.28 -2.00
CA THR A 290 -22.01 -15.29 -1.18
C THR A 290 -20.59 -15.76 -0.84
N VAL A 291 -20.44 -17.02 -0.43
CA VAL A 291 -19.13 -17.62 -0.13
C VAL A 291 -18.24 -17.69 -1.38
N GLU A 292 -18.79 -18.15 -2.50
CA GLU A 292 -18.09 -18.19 -3.78
C GLU A 292 -17.66 -16.80 -4.26
N THR A 293 -18.47 -15.77 -4.03
CA THR A 293 -18.13 -14.40 -4.40
C THR A 293 -17.06 -13.82 -3.46
N PHE A 294 -17.12 -14.15 -2.16
CA PHE A 294 -16.14 -13.69 -1.19
C PHE A 294 -14.74 -14.22 -1.49
N TYR A 295 -14.58 -15.52 -1.78
CA TYR A 295 -13.28 -16.13 -2.09
C TYR A 295 -12.91 -16.10 -3.57
N GLY A 296 -13.90 -16.13 -4.48
CA GLY A 296 -13.70 -16.16 -5.93
C GLY A 296 -13.70 -14.79 -6.63
N GLY A 297 -14.13 -13.74 -5.93
CA GLY A 297 -14.13 -12.36 -6.41
C GLY A 297 -15.39 -11.93 -7.13
N VAL A 298 -15.42 -10.65 -7.51
CA VAL A 298 -16.55 -10.02 -8.18
C VAL A 298 -16.40 -10.12 -9.68
N ARG A 299 -17.41 -10.69 -10.34
CA ARG A 299 -17.46 -10.86 -11.78
C ARG A 299 -18.62 -10.08 -12.39
N ASN A 300 -18.41 -9.63 -13.61
CA ASN A 300 -19.43 -8.96 -14.42
C ASN A 300 -20.36 -10.00 -15.09
N SER A 301 -21.38 -9.58 -15.86
CA SER A 301 -22.34 -10.52 -16.46
C SER A 301 -21.74 -11.47 -17.51
N LYS A 302 -20.57 -11.14 -18.06
CA LYS A 302 -19.81 -11.98 -19.00
C LYS A 302 -18.89 -12.99 -18.30
N GLY A 303 -18.82 -12.95 -16.96
CA GLY A 303 -17.93 -13.79 -16.17
C GLY A 303 -16.50 -13.25 -16.04
N GLU A 304 -16.23 -12.04 -16.54
CA GLU A 304 -14.93 -11.38 -16.43
C GLU A 304 -14.71 -10.93 -14.97
N LEU A 305 -13.51 -11.18 -14.44
CA LEU A 305 -13.16 -10.85 -13.07
C LEU A 305 -12.81 -9.36 -12.96
N ILE A 306 -13.63 -8.61 -12.22
CA ILE A 306 -13.39 -7.18 -11.97
C ILE A 306 -12.31 -7.03 -10.88
N PHE A 307 -12.46 -7.79 -9.79
CA PHE A 307 -11.52 -7.77 -8.68
C PHE A 307 -11.53 -9.13 -7.95
N SER A 308 -10.37 -9.56 -7.46
CA SER A 308 -10.20 -10.85 -6.78
C SER A 308 -11.01 -10.96 -5.50
N GLY A 309 -11.29 -12.21 -5.12
CA GLY A 309 -11.79 -12.54 -3.79
C GLY A 309 -10.68 -12.52 -2.75
N GLN A 310 -11.07 -12.73 -1.51
CA GLN A 310 -10.18 -12.86 -0.36
C GLN A 310 -9.38 -14.16 -0.43
N ALA A 311 -8.15 -14.15 0.12
CA ALA A 311 -7.37 -15.37 0.27
C ALA A 311 -8.06 -16.34 1.22
N LEU A 312 -7.89 -17.65 0.98
CA LEU A 312 -8.27 -18.66 1.97
C LEU A 312 -7.53 -18.40 3.29
N GLY A 313 -8.22 -18.60 4.42
CA GLY A 313 -7.72 -18.26 5.75
C GLY A 313 -8.14 -16.86 6.23
N ASN A 314 -8.52 -15.95 5.33
CA ASN A 314 -9.23 -14.74 5.72
C ASN A 314 -10.68 -15.10 6.09
N PRO A 315 -11.14 -14.77 7.31
CA PRO A 315 -12.45 -15.19 7.74
C PRO A 315 -13.53 -14.44 6.97
N ILE A 316 -14.49 -15.17 6.40
CA ILE A 316 -15.73 -14.57 5.90
C ILE A 316 -16.53 -14.05 7.10
N PRO A 317 -16.98 -12.79 7.09
CA PRO A 317 -17.77 -12.25 8.18
C PRO A 317 -19.23 -12.73 8.08
N ALA A 318 -19.94 -12.69 9.21
CA ALA A 318 -21.40 -12.68 9.18
C ALA A 318 -21.87 -11.44 8.40
N THR A 319 -22.88 -11.61 7.55
CA THR A 319 -23.46 -10.50 6.79
C THR A 319 -24.84 -10.20 7.32
N ARG A 320 -25.20 -8.91 7.38
CA ARG A 320 -26.53 -8.48 7.81
C ARG A 320 -27.22 -7.82 6.64
N GLY A 321 -28.47 -8.20 6.40
CA GLY A 321 -29.36 -7.44 5.53
C GLY A 321 -29.62 -6.08 6.16
N GLY A 322 -29.38 -5.01 5.41
CA GLY A 322 -29.66 -3.65 5.83
C GLY A 322 -29.80 -2.75 4.63
N ASN A 323 -30.56 -1.66 4.75
CA ASN A 323 -30.79 -0.71 3.65
C ASN A 323 -29.76 0.42 3.60
N GLN A 324 -28.62 0.26 4.28
CA GLN A 324 -27.55 1.25 4.23
C GLN A 324 -26.81 1.08 2.91
N GLY A 325 -26.93 2.07 2.02
CA GLY A 325 -26.20 2.10 0.77
C GLY A 325 -24.67 2.09 0.99
N PRO A 326 -23.87 1.99 -0.09
CA PRO A 326 -22.41 1.90 -0.05
C PRO A 326 -21.66 3.05 0.65
N GLY A 327 -22.36 4.07 1.17
CA GLY A 327 -21.78 5.21 1.88
C GLY A 327 -20.84 6.01 0.99
N GLY A 328 -19.81 6.61 1.59
CA GLY A 328 -18.81 7.43 0.88
C GLY A 328 -17.99 6.65 -0.14
N THR A 329 -18.02 5.31 -0.15
CA THR A 329 -17.32 4.54 -1.20
C THR A 329 -17.94 4.77 -2.57
N PHE A 330 -19.24 5.07 -2.63
CA PHE A 330 -19.95 5.37 -3.88
C PHE A 330 -19.49 6.68 -4.54
N ASP A 331 -18.76 7.51 -3.81
CA ASP A 331 -18.31 8.79 -4.33
C ASP A 331 -17.38 8.63 -5.54
N ILE A 332 -16.68 7.50 -5.72
CA ILE A 332 -15.93 7.25 -6.96
C ILE A 332 -16.82 7.23 -8.20
N VAL A 333 -18.07 6.74 -8.07
CA VAL A 333 -19.02 6.70 -9.18
C VAL A 333 -19.49 8.12 -9.45
N ARG A 334 -19.83 8.89 -8.40
CA ARG A 334 -20.22 10.30 -8.54
C ARG A 334 -19.11 11.16 -9.13
N ILE A 335 -17.85 10.93 -8.76
CA ILE A 335 -16.68 11.59 -9.34
C ILE A 335 -16.56 11.23 -10.83
N ALA A 336 -16.64 9.95 -11.19
CA ALA A 336 -16.55 9.52 -12.58
C ALA A 336 -17.66 10.11 -13.47
N TYR A 337 -18.88 10.23 -12.93
CA TYR A 337 -20.01 10.87 -13.60
C TYR A 337 -19.99 12.39 -13.53
N ASN A 338 -19.13 12.97 -12.68
CA ASN A 338 -19.11 14.38 -12.34
C ASN A 338 -20.48 14.91 -11.87
N ASP A 339 -21.20 14.13 -11.07
CA ASP A 339 -22.54 14.46 -10.56
C ASP A 339 -22.72 13.92 -9.12
N PRO A 340 -22.93 14.81 -8.11
CA PRO A 340 -23.12 14.38 -6.74
C PRO A 340 -24.46 13.66 -6.50
N ASN A 341 -25.41 13.77 -7.44
CA ASN A 341 -26.77 13.26 -7.29
C ASN A 341 -26.97 11.86 -7.87
N VAL A 342 -25.92 11.21 -8.41
CA VAL A 342 -26.02 9.82 -8.86
C VAL A 342 -26.53 8.95 -7.73
N ASP A 343 -27.66 8.27 -7.96
CA ASP A 343 -28.28 7.35 -7.01
C ASP A 343 -27.67 5.96 -7.12
N TRP A 344 -27.08 5.50 -6.01
CA TRP A 344 -26.49 4.17 -5.90
C TRP A 344 -27.47 3.04 -6.19
N ARG A 345 -28.79 3.28 -6.02
CA ARG A 345 -29.81 2.26 -6.34
C ARG A 345 -29.83 1.87 -7.81
N ASN A 346 -29.36 2.76 -8.69
CA ASN A 346 -29.29 2.54 -10.13
C ASN A 346 -27.95 1.97 -10.58
N PHE A 347 -27.02 1.69 -9.65
CA PHE A 347 -25.72 1.13 -9.98
C PHE A 347 -25.85 -0.21 -10.71
N ASP A 348 -25.08 -0.34 -11.76
CA ASP A 348 -24.95 -1.52 -12.61
C ASP A 348 -23.48 -1.75 -12.91
N LEU A 349 -22.96 -2.91 -12.52
CA LEU A 349 -21.53 -3.19 -12.60
C LEU A 349 -21.01 -3.17 -14.05
N ASP A 350 -21.78 -3.69 -15.01
CA ASP A 350 -21.36 -3.78 -16.41
C ASP A 350 -21.28 -2.39 -17.07
N ARG A 351 -22.30 -1.55 -16.82
CA ARG A 351 -22.36 -0.18 -17.33
C ARG A 351 -21.34 0.72 -16.63
N ASP A 352 -21.35 0.72 -15.30
CA ASP A 352 -20.64 1.72 -14.52
C ASP A 352 -19.13 1.44 -14.51
N MET A 353 -18.69 0.18 -14.43
CA MET A 353 -17.25 -0.13 -14.45
C MET A 353 -16.56 0.43 -15.70
N LYS A 354 -17.20 0.30 -16.88
CA LYS A 354 -16.69 0.87 -18.12
C LYS A 354 -16.50 2.40 -18.04
N ILE A 355 -17.47 3.11 -17.45
CA ILE A 355 -17.38 4.56 -17.27
C ILE A 355 -16.28 4.92 -16.28
N LEU A 356 -16.15 4.17 -15.19
CA LEU A 356 -15.10 4.37 -14.20
C LEU A 356 -13.70 4.17 -14.81
N ASP A 357 -13.51 3.14 -15.64
CA ASP A 357 -12.26 2.92 -16.37
C ASP A 357 -11.92 4.09 -17.30
N GLU A 358 -12.90 4.55 -18.09
CA GLU A 358 -12.71 5.66 -19.03
C GLU A 358 -12.43 6.99 -18.34
N LYS A 359 -13.05 7.26 -17.19
CA LYS A 359 -13.03 8.58 -16.54
C LYS A 359 -11.98 8.75 -15.46
N ILE A 360 -11.72 7.70 -14.68
CA ILE A 360 -10.82 7.75 -13.52
C ILE A 360 -9.91 6.52 -13.40
N GLY A 361 -9.91 5.62 -14.40
CA GLY A 361 -9.07 4.42 -14.39
C GLY A 361 -7.56 4.71 -14.32
N TYR A 362 -7.11 5.91 -14.68
CA TYR A 362 -5.70 6.34 -14.56
C TYR A 362 -5.20 6.44 -13.11
N VAL A 363 -6.07 6.29 -12.12
CA VAL A 363 -5.71 6.19 -10.70
C VAL A 363 -5.10 4.82 -10.39
N ASP A 364 -5.46 3.80 -11.17
CA ASP A 364 -4.93 2.45 -11.03
C ASP A 364 -3.48 2.37 -11.52
N ALA A 365 -2.60 1.86 -10.66
CA ALA A 365 -1.18 1.68 -10.89
C ALA A 365 -0.89 0.30 -11.49
N VAL A 366 -1.44 0.03 -12.67
CA VAL A 366 -1.46 -1.32 -13.27
C VAL A 366 -0.52 -1.51 -14.46
N ASP A 367 0.27 -0.50 -14.84
CA ASP A 367 1.23 -0.63 -15.93
C ASP A 367 2.32 -1.66 -15.57
N PRO A 368 2.43 -2.78 -16.32
CA PRO A 368 3.45 -3.78 -16.06
C PRO A 368 4.81 -3.44 -16.71
N ASP A 369 4.90 -2.40 -17.55
CA ASP A 369 6.15 -1.99 -18.18
C ASP A 369 6.94 -1.05 -17.27
N LEU A 370 7.87 -1.61 -16.50
CA LEU A 370 8.79 -0.88 -15.64
C LEU A 370 10.18 -0.75 -16.26
N SER A 371 10.30 -0.81 -17.59
CA SER A 371 11.59 -0.78 -18.28
C SER A 371 12.42 0.46 -17.95
N ARG A 372 11.80 1.64 -17.81
CA ARG A 372 12.51 2.87 -17.44
C ARG A 372 13.04 2.83 -16.00
N PHE A 373 12.24 2.35 -15.04
CA PHE A 373 12.66 2.21 -13.65
C PHE A 373 13.77 1.18 -13.49
N LYS A 374 13.70 0.07 -14.24
CA LYS A 374 14.81 -0.90 -14.30
C LYS A 374 16.07 -0.25 -14.88
N ALA A 375 15.93 0.51 -15.97
CA ALA A 375 17.05 1.15 -16.66
C ALA A 375 17.72 2.25 -15.83
N SER A 376 17.00 2.94 -14.95
CA SER A 376 17.56 3.89 -13.98
C SER A 376 18.31 3.20 -12.82
N GLY A 377 18.26 1.86 -12.74
CA GLY A 377 18.89 1.08 -11.67
C GLY A 377 17.99 0.82 -10.46
N GLY A 378 16.73 1.26 -10.53
CA GLY A 378 15.76 1.20 -9.45
C GLY A 378 15.51 -0.21 -8.92
N LYS A 379 15.33 -0.33 -7.59
CA LYS A 379 14.98 -1.59 -6.90
C LYS A 379 13.57 -1.52 -6.33
N LEU A 380 12.71 -2.48 -6.70
CA LEU A 380 11.33 -2.58 -6.24
C LEU A 380 11.16 -3.79 -5.32
N LEU A 381 10.85 -3.53 -4.05
CA LEU A 381 10.54 -4.52 -3.04
C LEU A 381 9.06 -4.42 -2.68
N ILE A 382 8.29 -5.44 -3.04
CA ILE A 382 6.84 -5.49 -2.78
C ILE A 382 6.58 -6.44 -1.61
N THR A 383 5.69 -6.07 -0.68
CA THR A 383 5.29 -6.96 0.42
C THR A 383 3.78 -7.03 0.53
N HIS A 384 3.21 -8.20 0.84
CA HIS A 384 1.77 -8.32 1.09
C HIS A 384 1.49 -9.42 2.10
N GLY A 385 0.59 -9.16 3.06
CA GLY A 385 0.16 -10.17 4.03
C GLY A 385 -0.83 -11.16 3.45
N TRP A 386 -0.63 -12.45 3.72
CA TRP A 386 -1.61 -13.48 3.33
C TRP A 386 -2.94 -13.35 4.09
N SER A 387 -2.91 -12.75 5.28
CA SER A 387 -4.09 -12.51 6.11
C SER A 387 -4.65 -11.08 5.96
N ASP A 388 -4.32 -10.39 4.88
CA ASP A 388 -4.81 -9.05 4.58
C ASP A 388 -6.30 -9.11 4.20
N THR A 389 -7.17 -8.66 5.11
CA THR A 389 -8.62 -8.58 4.89
C THR A 389 -9.06 -7.24 4.30
N GLY A 390 -8.16 -6.25 4.25
CA GLY A 390 -8.42 -4.94 3.66
C GLY A 390 -8.27 -4.99 2.15
N ILE A 391 -7.17 -5.55 1.67
CA ILE A 391 -6.85 -5.72 0.26
C ILE A 391 -6.42 -7.15 0.05
N THR A 392 -6.97 -7.81 -0.96
CA THR A 392 -6.63 -9.21 -1.23
C THR A 392 -5.19 -9.34 -1.76
N PRO A 393 -4.40 -10.29 -1.23
CA PRO A 393 -3.03 -10.52 -1.67
C PRO A 393 -2.89 -10.92 -3.14
N GLU A 394 -3.97 -11.43 -3.76
CA GLU A 394 -3.99 -11.80 -5.17
C GLU A 394 -3.68 -10.60 -6.10
N THR A 395 -4.03 -9.36 -5.72
CA THR A 395 -3.71 -8.19 -6.57
C THR A 395 -2.21 -8.01 -6.77
N THR A 396 -1.42 -8.35 -5.76
CA THR A 396 0.04 -8.24 -5.80
C THR A 396 0.65 -9.33 -6.67
N ILE A 397 0.12 -10.54 -6.57
CA ILE A 397 0.56 -11.66 -7.41
C ILE A 397 0.23 -11.38 -8.88
N TRP A 398 -0.98 -10.90 -9.16
CA TRP A 398 -1.37 -10.54 -10.53
C TRP A 398 -0.51 -9.43 -11.12
N TYR A 399 -0.16 -8.40 -10.32
CA TYR A 399 0.75 -7.36 -10.77
C TYR A 399 2.14 -7.91 -11.08
N TYR A 400 2.69 -8.72 -10.18
CA TYR A 400 3.99 -9.36 -10.39
C TYR A 400 4.00 -10.25 -11.64
N ASP A 401 2.99 -11.09 -11.81
CA ASP A 401 2.84 -11.96 -12.98
C ASP A 401 2.68 -11.12 -14.27
N ALA A 402 1.95 -10.01 -14.23
CA ALA A 402 1.81 -9.09 -15.37
C ALA A 402 3.16 -8.46 -15.76
N VAL A 403 3.97 -8.02 -14.78
CA VAL A 403 5.34 -7.53 -15.03
C VAL A 403 6.21 -8.62 -15.65
N LEU A 404 6.19 -9.85 -15.12
CA LEU A 404 6.96 -10.96 -15.69
C LEU A 404 6.50 -11.31 -17.12
N ASN A 405 5.20 -11.27 -17.39
CA ASN A 405 4.65 -11.52 -18.72
C ASN A 405 5.06 -10.43 -19.72
N LYS A 406 5.15 -9.17 -19.28
CA LYS A 406 5.53 -8.03 -20.12
C LYS A 406 7.03 -7.90 -20.32
N MET A 407 7.82 -8.05 -19.27
CA MET A 407 9.27 -7.77 -19.25
C MET A 407 10.14 -9.02 -19.34
N GLY A 408 9.54 -10.23 -19.24
CA GLY A 408 10.22 -11.52 -19.20
C GLY A 408 10.34 -12.07 -17.78
N LYS A 409 10.50 -13.39 -17.62
CA LYS A 409 10.46 -14.08 -16.32
C LYS A 409 11.63 -13.76 -15.38
N ASN A 410 12.78 -13.32 -15.90
CA ASN A 410 13.99 -13.09 -15.10
C ASN A 410 14.09 -11.62 -14.69
N GLN A 411 13.42 -11.24 -13.59
CA GLN A 411 13.44 -9.86 -13.04
C GLN A 411 13.92 -9.78 -11.58
N SER A 412 14.46 -10.86 -11.01
CA SER A 412 14.83 -10.94 -9.59
C SER A 412 16.02 -10.06 -9.19
N ASP A 413 16.72 -9.48 -10.16
CA ASP A 413 17.85 -8.54 -10.02
C ASP A 413 17.41 -7.12 -9.64
N TRP A 414 16.13 -6.78 -9.84
CA TRP A 414 15.56 -5.47 -9.46
C TRP A 414 14.14 -5.53 -8.88
N LEU A 415 13.37 -6.60 -9.08
CA LEU A 415 12.02 -6.77 -8.55
C LEU A 415 11.92 -8.01 -7.65
N ARG A 416 11.54 -7.82 -6.38
CA ARG A 416 11.27 -8.92 -5.44
C ARG A 416 9.94 -8.70 -4.72
N VAL A 417 9.18 -9.77 -4.56
CA VAL A 417 7.90 -9.80 -3.83
C VAL A 417 8.05 -10.71 -2.62
N PHE A 418 7.60 -10.28 -1.45
CA PHE A 418 7.56 -11.09 -0.24
C PHE A 418 6.13 -11.20 0.26
N MET A 419 5.56 -12.40 0.14
CA MET A 419 4.26 -12.71 0.71
C MET A 419 4.45 -13.12 2.18
N VAL A 420 3.74 -12.46 3.09
CA VAL A 420 4.02 -12.51 4.53
C VAL A 420 2.99 -13.39 5.25
N PRO A 421 3.40 -14.57 5.78
CA PRO A 421 2.51 -15.50 6.49
C PRO A 421 1.80 -14.88 7.69
N GLY A 422 0.47 -14.90 7.67
CA GLY A 422 -0.36 -14.42 8.77
C GLY A 422 -0.31 -12.91 9.04
N MET A 423 0.38 -12.11 8.22
CA MET A 423 0.31 -10.65 8.33
C MET A 423 -1.04 -10.15 7.83
N GLY A 424 -1.64 -9.22 8.58
CA GLY A 424 -2.83 -8.51 8.16
C GLY A 424 -2.55 -7.35 7.19
N HIS A 425 -3.48 -6.41 7.10
CA HIS A 425 -3.33 -5.22 6.26
C HIS A 425 -2.21 -4.31 6.76
N CYS A 426 -1.12 -4.19 5.99
CA CYS A 426 0.08 -3.40 6.31
C CYS A 426 0.82 -3.76 7.61
N GLY A 427 0.37 -4.79 8.33
CA GLY A 427 0.85 -5.16 9.66
C GLY A 427 -0.25 -5.88 10.45
N GLY A 428 -0.02 -6.11 11.74
CA GLY A 428 -0.97 -6.87 12.57
C GLY A 428 -1.16 -8.31 12.06
N GLY A 429 -2.30 -8.92 12.37
CA GLY A 429 -2.59 -10.32 12.02
C GLY A 429 -1.95 -11.35 12.95
N PRO A 430 -2.31 -12.65 12.78
CA PRO A 430 -1.88 -13.73 13.67
C PRO A 430 -0.43 -14.21 13.47
N GLY A 431 0.21 -13.89 12.34
CA GLY A 431 1.55 -14.37 11.99
C GLY A 431 2.67 -13.36 12.22
N VAL A 432 3.72 -13.43 11.38
CA VAL A 432 4.81 -12.44 11.38
C VAL A 432 4.33 -11.15 10.73
N ASN A 433 4.70 -10.00 11.30
CA ASN A 433 4.23 -8.70 10.84
C ASN A 433 5.24 -7.55 11.07
N THR A 434 6.44 -7.89 11.50
CA THR A 434 7.58 -6.98 11.63
C THR A 434 8.78 -7.59 10.93
N PHE A 435 9.48 -6.79 10.12
CA PHE A 435 10.67 -7.19 9.39
C PHE A 435 11.39 -5.93 8.89
N ASP A 436 12.70 -6.02 8.69
CA ASP A 436 13.52 -4.90 8.24
C ASP A 436 13.54 -4.81 6.70
N SER A 437 12.44 -4.31 6.12
CA SER A 437 12.35 -4.13 4.67
C SER A 437 13.22 -2.98 4.16
N ILE A 438 13.43 -1.93 4.97
CA ILE A 438 14.27 -0.80 4.55
C ILE A 438 15.75 -1.17 4.56
N GLY A 439 16.25 -1.83 5.61
CA GLY A 439 17.63 -2.29 5.64
C GLY A 439 17.93 -3.28 4.50
N ALA A 440 16.98 -4.18 4.20
CA ALA A 440 17.08 -5.10 3.06
C ALA A 440 17.17 -4.35 1.72
N LEU A 441 16.35 -3.32 1.52
CA LEU A 441 16.36 -2.51 0.30
C LEU A 441 17.63 -1.65 0.19
N GLU A 442 18.12 -1.08 1.29
CA GLU A 442 19.38 -0.34 1.31
C GLU A 442 20.57 -1.22 0.92
N GLN A 443 20.69 -2.45 1.45
CA GLN A 443 21.75 -3.36 1.02
C GLN A 443 21.67 -3.67 -0.48
N TRP A 444 20.45 -3.73 -1.03
CA TRP A 444 20.24 -4.01 -2.44
C TRP A 444 20.60 -2.84 -3.34
N VAL A 445 20.13 -1.64 -3.02
CA VAL A 445 20.40 -0.40 -3.78
C VAL A 445 21.88 -0.04 -3.68
N GLU A 446 22.44 -0.02 -2.47
CA GLU A 446 23.75 0.60 -2.22
C GLU A 446 24.92 -0.36 -2.39
N LYS A 447 24.66 -1.68 -2.26
CA LYS A 447 25.71 -2.72 -2.31
C LYS A 447 25.43 -3.85 -3.30
N GLY A 448 24.32 -3.79 -4.02
CA GLY A 448 23.93 -4.84 -4.97
C GLY A 448 23.55 -6.18 -4.32
N VAL A 449 23.32 -6.20 -3.00
CA VAL A 449 22.98 -7.43 -2.26
C VAL A 449 21.46 -7.57 -2.20
N ALA A 450 20.90 -8.30 -3.16
CA ALA A 450 19.48 -8.55 -3.24
C ALA A 450 19.01 -9.50 -2.11
N PRO A 451 17.86 -9.24 -1.45
CA PRO A 451 17.46 -9.99 -0.26
C PRO A 451 16.90 -11.38 -0.61
N ASP A 452 17.67 -12.45 -0.45
CA ASP A 452 17.20 -13.83 -0.67
C ASP A 452 16.27 -14.35 0.43
N GLN A 453 16.22 -13.65 1.55
CA GLN A 453 15.23 -13.81 2.60
C GLN A 453 15.20 -12.54 3.47
N ILE A 454 14.07 -12.29 4.14
CA ILE A 454 13.97 -11.26 5.18
C ILE A 454 13.41 -11.93 6.43
N MET A 455 14.03 -11.73 7.59
CA MET A 455 13.55 -12.34 8.83
C MET A 455 12.29 -11.61 9.35
N GLY A 456 11.16 -12.31 9.36
CA GLY A 456 9.91 -11.84 9.93
C GLY A 456 9.75 -12.24 11.39
N ARG A 457 9.10 -11.37 12.18
CA ARG A 457 8.70 -11.63 13.58
C ARG A 457 7.30 -11.11 13.85
N ASN A 458 6.60 -11.72 14.81
CA ASN A 458 5.40 -11.09 15.39
C ASN A 458 5.81 -10.03 16.44
N ASN A 459 4.87 -9.15 16.81
CA ASN A 459 5.13 -8.09 17.80
C ASN A 459 5.63 -8.60 19.16
N ALA A 460 5.24 -9.81 19.55
CA ALA A 460 5.69 -10.43 20.81
C ALA A 460 7.10 -11.02 20.74
N GLY A 461 7.71 -11.12 19.54
CA GLY A 461 8.99 -11.79 19.31
C GLY A 461 8.95 -13.31 19.51
N THR A 462 7.76 -13.90 19.67
CA THR A 462 7.57 -15.32 19.99
C THR A 462 7.37 -16.21 18.76
N LEU A 463 7.17 -15.62 17.57
CA LEU A 463 7.07 -16.32 16.31
C LEU A 463 7.99 -15.64 15.30
N THR A 464 8.85 -16.43 14.66
CA THR A 464 9.78 -15.98 13.63
C THR A 464 9.66 -16.82 12.36
N ARG A 465 9.80 -16.21 11.18
CA ARG A 465 9.67 -16.91 9.90
C ARG A 465 10.58 -16.28 8.86
N PRO A 466 11.33 -17.05 8.04
CA PRO A 466 11.99 -16.47 6.89
C PRO A 466 10.93 -16.05 5.87
N LEU A 467 10.94 -14.80 5.45
CA LEU A 467 10.14 -14.32 4.33
C LEU A 467 10.92 -14.64 3.06
N CYS A 468 10.28 -15.36 2.14
CA CYS A 468 10.92 -15.86 0.93
C CYS A 468 10.52 -15.01 -0.29
N PRO A 469 11.42 -14.81 -1.26
CA PRO A 469 11.09 -14.11 -2.49
C PRO A 469 10.13 -14.97 -3.33
N TYR A 470 8.90 -14.49 -3.50
CA TYR A 470 7.89 -15.13 -4.32
C TYR A 470 8.43 -15.39 -5.75
N PRO A 471 8.17 -16.57 -6.36
CA PRO A 471 7.19 -17.59 -5.96
C PRO A 471 7.65 -18.57 -4.87
N GLN A 472 8.84 -18.39 -4.28
CA GLN A 472 9.24 -19.19 -3.13
C GLN A 472 8.35 -18.90 -1.92
N TYR A 473 8.24 -19.88 -1.03
CA TYR A 473 7.52 -19.77 0.24
C TYR A 473 8.33 -20.45 1.35
N ALA A 474 8.02 -20.12 2.61
CA ALA A 474 8.61 -20.77 3.76
C ALA A 474 7.95 -22.13 3.98
N GLU A 475 8.73 -23.20 3.92
CA GLU A 475 8.30 -24.57 4.19
C GLU A 475 8.91 -25.07 5.50
N TYR A 476 8.09 -25.71 6.32
CA TYR A 476 8.51 -26.30 7.58
C TYR A 476 9.32 -27.57 7.30
N LYS A 477 10.46 -27.74 7.98
CA LYS A 477 11.37 -28.87 7.78
C LYS A 477 10.85 -30.21 8.33
N GLY A 478 9.70 -30.20 9.00
CA GLY A 478 9.06 -31.40 9.58
C GLY A 478 9.43 -31.69 11.03
N THR A 479 10.48 -31.05 11.56
CA THR A 479 10.96 -31.24 12.93
C THR A 479 11.35 -29.91 13.60
N GLY A 480 11.13 -29.80 14.91
CA GLY A 480 11.45 -28.61 15.71
C GLY A 480 10.21 -27.82 16.14
N ASP A 481 10.41 -26.66 16.76
CA ASP A 481 9.32 -25.73 17.09
C ASP A 481 8.86 -25.02 15.82
N LEU A 482 7.54 -25.08 15.55
CA LEU A 482 6.92 -24.34 14.45
C LEU A 482 7.15 -22.84 14.59
N LYS A 483 7.36 -22.28 15.77
CA LYS A 483 7.54 -20.82 15.94
C LYS A 483 8.95 -20.31 15.68
N ASP A 484 9.92 -21.20 15.51
CA ASP A 484 11.32 -20.86 15.28
C ASP A 484 11.69 -20.96 13.80
N ALA A 485 12.12 -19.84 13.21
CA ALA A 485 12.56 -19.72 11.82
C ALA A 485 13.67 -20.71 11.44
N ALA A 486 14.49 -21.17 12.38
CA ALA A 486 15.53 -22.17 12.12
C ALA A 486 14.96 -23.50 11.58
N ASN A 487 13.71 -23.80 11.89
CA ASN A 487 13.00 -25.01 11.46
C ASN A 487 12.26 -24.83 10.12
N TRP A 488 12.51 -23.74 9.41
CA TRP A 488 11.90 -23.41 8.12
C TRP A 488 12.97 -23.14 7.07
N ALA A 489 12.61 -23.32 5.80
CA ALA A 489 13.47 -23.00 4.67
C ALA A 489 12.65 -22.42 3.52
N CYS A 490 13.25 -21.53 2.73
CA CYS A 490 12.65 -21.09 1.49
C CYS A 490 12.73 -22.20 0.44
N THR A 491 11.58 -22.52 -0.15
CA THR A 491 11.44 -23.54 -1.19
C THR A 491 10.69 -22.98 -2.39
N ALA A 492 10.99 -23.48 -3.58
CA ALA A 492 10.26 -23.12 -4.79
C ALA A 492 9.10 -24.10 -5.03
N PRO A 493 7.97 -23.66 -5.63
CA PRO A 493 6.91 -24.58 -6.06
C PRO A 493 7.45 -25.64 -7.03
N ALA A 494 6.99 -26.88 -6.92
CA ALA A 494 7.46 -28.01 -7.74
C ALA A 494 7.36 -27.79 -9.27
N ASN A 495 6.56 -26.82 -9.71
CA ASN A 495 6.34 -26.47 -11.12
C ASN A 495 6.97 -25.13 -11.55
N ALA A 496 7.86 -24.54 -10.74
CA ALA A 496 8.59 -23.34 -11.12
C ALA A 496 9.80 -23.69 -12.01
N LYS A 497 9.55 -24.00 -13.28
CA LYS A 497 10.56 -24.05 -14.35
C LYS A 497 10.29 -23.01 -15.43
#